data_AF-A0A8T5GI89-F1
#
_entry.id   AF-A0A8T5GI89-F1
#
_cell.length_a   1.000
_cell.length_b   1.000
_cell.length_c   1.000
_cell.angle_alpha   90.00
_cell.angle_beta   90.00
_cell.angle_gamma   90.00
#
_symmetry.space_group_name_H-M   'P 1'
#
loop_
_entity.id
_entity.type
_entity.pdbx_description
1 polymer ?
#
loop_
_entity_poly.entity_id
_entity_poly.type
_entity_poly.pdbx_seq_one_letter_code
_entity_poly.pdbx_strand_id
1 'polypeptide(L)'
;MGKVWCVGISPTDPRLVGIEGVTFHSTVNGCDTLLVATNKNGLGGISALEDNVLIMHESLATATAKGLHRMVVLGDTSSLEGRRWKVHAESWDSTMGVSVNSIHGMGQLIVEVLARSAALKGMQVILIRVGLATERNINRHLARAFTHSSVRLESFKDSKIPDLDAWTAMCLDESGEFNSEISSEQWAPSRED
;
A
#
# COMPACT_ATOMS: atom_id res chain seq x y z
N MET A 1 -3.82 -21.94 10.19
CA MET A 1 -4.18 -21.53 8.82
C MET A 1 -4.78 -20.15 8.93
N GLY A 2 -4.13 -19.13 8.37
CA GLY A 2 -4.58 -17.73 8.47
C GLY A 2 -5.78 -17.48 7.58
N LYS A 3 -6.73 -16.67 8.04
CA LYS A 3 -7.97 -16.35 7.29
C LYS A 3 -7.97 -14.87 6.93
N VAL A 4 -7.87 -14.59 5.65
CA VAL A 4 -7.71 -13.24 5.10
C VAL A 4 -9.01 -12.78 4.46
N TRP A 5 -9.51 -11.65 4.90
CA TRP A 5 -10.62 -10.96 4.26
C TRP A 5 -10.09 -10.07 3.12
N CYS A 6 -10.48 -10.36 1.89
CA CYS A 6 -10.09 -9.61 0.69
C CYS A 6 -11.09 -8.50 0.38
N VAL A 7 -10.56 -7.30 0.16
CA VAL A 7 -11.30 -6.10 -0.23
C VAL A 7 -10.57 -5.45 -1.41
N GLY A 8 -11.31 -5.08 -2.45
CA GLY A 8 -10.73 -4.52 -3.68
C GLY A 8 -9.97 -5.53 -4.54
N ILE A 9 -9.94 -6.81 -4.13
CA ILE A 9 -9.31 -7.92 -4.85
C ILE A 9 -10.15 -9.19 -4.68
N SER A 10 -10.26 -10.00 -5.74
CA SER A 10 -10.96 -11.28 -5.65
C SER A 10 -10.14 -12.29 -4.84
N PRO A 11 -10.76 -13.13 -3.99
CA PRO A 11 -10.08 -14.27 -3.36
C PRO A 11 -9.44 -15.25 -4.35
N THR A 12 -9.87 -15.24 -5.62
CA THR A 12 -9.33 -16.07 -6.71
C THR A 12 -8.32 -15.34 -7.59
N ASP A 13 -7.89 -14.14 -7.21
CA ASP A 13 -6.93 -13.34 -7.98
C ASP A 13 -5.61 -14.11 -8.17
N PRO A 14 -5.02 -14.14 -9.39
CA PRO A 14 -3.78 -14.86 -9.67
C PRO A 14 -2.63 -14.52 -8.72
N ARG A 15 -2.57 -13.29 -8.21
CA ARG A 15 -1.55 -12.83 -7.26
C ARG A 15 -1.66 -13.50 -5.90
N LEU A 16 -2.81 -14.10 -5.56
CA LEU A 16 -3.07 -14.80 -4.29
C LEU A 16 -2.90 -16.32 -4.40
N VAL A 17 -2.87 -16.87 -5.61
CA VAL A 17 -2.80 -18.31 -5.85
C VAL A 17 -1.48 -18.88 -5.33
N GLY A 18 -1.55 -20.05 -4.69
CA GLY A 18 -0.36 -20.78 -4.23
C GLY A 18 0.25 -20.29 -2.91
N ILE A 19 -0.39 -19.35 -2.21
CA ILE A 19 0.04 -18.95 -0.86
C ILE A 19 -0.41 -20.02 0.14
N GLU A 20 0.50 -20.91 0.54
CA GLU A 20 0.23 -21.99 1.47
C GLU A 20 -0.12 -21.50 2.89
N GLY A 21 -1.01 -22.23 3.57
CA GLY A 21 -1.38 -21.94 4.96
C GLY A 21 -2.31 -20.74 5.15
N VAL A 22 -2.82 -20.16 4.06
CA VAL A 22 -3.72 -19.00 4.05
C VAL A 22 -4.99 -19.34 3.28
N THR A 23 -6.14 -18.85 3.75
CA THR A 23 -7.41 -18.92 3.03
C THR A 23 -7.97 -17.53 2.85
N PHE A 24 -8.37 -17.22 1.62
CA PHE A 24 -8.89 -15.91 1.24
C PHE A 24 -10.42 -15.93 1.18
N HIS A 25 -11.05 -14.90 1.72
CA HIS A 25 -12.50 -14.80 1.86
C HIS A 25 -12.99 -13.43 1.38
N SER A 26 -14.17 -13.38 0.75
CA SER A 26 -14.83 -12.12 0.38
C SER A 26 -15.59 -11.46 1.53
N THR A 27 -15.72 -12.13 2.68
CA THR A 27 -16.43 -11.64 3.85
C THR A 27 -15.55 -11.70 5.09
N VAL A 28 -15.77 -10.79 6.05
CA VAL A 28 -14.95 -10.66 7.26
C VAL A 28 -15.11 -11.81 8.26
N ASN A 29 -16.15 -12.64 8.14
CA ASN A 29 -16.52 -13.60 9.17
C ASN A 29 -15.44 -14.67 9.40
N GLY A 30 -14.89 -14.68 10.62
CA GLY A 30 -13.84 -15.61 11.03
C GLY A 30 -12.46 -15.28 10.46
N CYS A 31 -12.27 -14.12 9.83
CA CYS A 31 -10.96 -13.65 9.36
C CYS A 31 -10.17 -12.99 10.50
N ASP A 32 -8.85 -13.11 10.44
CA ASP A 32 -7.90 -12.52 11.39
C ASP A 32 -7.09 -11.36 10.77
N THR A 33 -7.08 -11.31 9.43
CA THR A 33 -6.29 -10.38 8.64
C THR A 33 -7.16 -9.72 7.58
N LEU A 34 -6.97 -8.41 7.37
CA LEU A 34 -7.55 -7.65 6.27
C LEU A 34 -6.53 -7.54 5.14
N LEU A 35 -6.92 -7.83 3.89
CA LEU A 35 -6.20 -7.48 2.68
C LEU A 35 -7.00 -6.44 1.91
N VAL A 36 -6.48 -5.22 1.78
CA VAL A 36 -7.05 -4.17 0.92
C VAL A 36 -6.15 -4.01 -0.29
N ALA A 37 -6.71 -4.11 -1.50
CA ALA A 37 -6.03 -3.71 -2.71
C ALA A 37 -6.64 -2.42 -3.26
N THR A 38 -5.79 -1.45 -3.61
CA THR A 38 -6.23 -0.30 -4.40
C THR A 38 -6.14 -0.68 -5.87
N ASN A 39 -7.19 -0.36 -6.62
CA ASN A 39 -7.20 -0.56 -8.06
C ASN A 39 -7.21 0.79 -8.75
N LYS A 40 -6.45 0.88 -9.83
CA LYS A 40 -6.67 1.87 -10.88
C LYS A 40 -7.96 1.49 -11.60
N ASN A 41 -9.11 1.71 -10.96
CA ASN A 41 -10.39 1.50 -11.62
C ASN A 41 -10.37 2.34 -12.89
N GLY A 42 -10.60 1.73 -14.05
CA GLY A 42 -10.61 2.41 -15.36
C GLY A 42 -11.70 3.49 -15.51
N LEU A 43 -12.47 3.74 -14.45
CA LEU A 43 -13.38 4.87 -14.30
C LEU A 43 -12.53 6.09 -13.96
N GLY A 44 -12.21 6.91 -14.97
CA GLY A 44 -11.51 8.18 -14.73
C GLY A 44 -12.34 9.13 -13.86
N GLY A 45 -11.68 9.87 -12.97
CA GLY A 45 -12.30 10.96 -12.20
C GLY A 45 -12.31 10.75 -10.68
N ILE A 46 -12.98 11.68 -9.97
CA ILE A 46 -13.09 11.74 -8.50
C ILE A 46 -13.72 10.47 -7.92
N SER A 47 -14.61 9.80 -8.65
CA SER A 47 -15.25 8.56 -8.19
C SER A 47 -14.25 7.45 -7.88
N ALA A 48 -13.15 7.31 -8.63
CA ALA A 48 -12.13 6.31 -8.34
C ALA A 48 -11.33 6.62 -7.06
N LEU A 49 -11.18 7.90 -6.73
CA LEU A 49 -10.62 8.35 -5.46
C LEU A 49 -11.58 8.04 -4.32
N GLU A 50 -12.85 8.42 -4.48
CA GLU A 50 -13.90 8.16 -3.49
C GLU A 50 -14.03 6.66 -3.21
N ASP A 51 -14.03 5.81 -4.23
CA ASP A 51 -14.14 4.35 -4.08
C ASP A 51 -12.98 3.79 -3.24
N ASN A 52 -11.72 4.07 -3.61
CA ASN A 52 -10.56 3.51 -2.88
C ASN A 52 -10.50 4.01 -1.43
N VAL A 53 -10.79 5.29 -1.20
CA VAL A 53 -10.76 5.89 0.14
C VAL A 53 -11.93 5.40 0.99
N LEU A 54 -13.14 5.37 0.44
CA LEU A 54 -14.35 4.91 1.13
C LEU A 54 -14.23 3.43 1.49
N ILE A 55 -13.82 2.59 0.53
CA ILE A 55 -13.60 1.16 0.74
C ILE A 55 -12.58 0.94 1.86
N MET A 56 -11.45 1.66 1.84
CA MET A 56 -10.44 1.56 2.89
C MET A 56 -11.00 1.99 4.25
N HIS A 57 -11.73 3.10 4.31
CA HIS A 57 -12.31 3.63 5.54
C HIS A 57 -13.34 2.66 6.15
N GLU A 58 -14.30 2.17 5.36
CA GLU A 58 -15.32 1.23 5.80
C GLU A 58 -14.73 -0.12 6.21
N SER A 59 -13.74 -0.60 5.45
CA SER A 59 -13.08 -1.87 5.73
C SER A 59 -12.26 -1.80 7.00
N LEU A 60 -11.57 -0.68 7.24
CA LEU A 60 -10.83 -0.46 8.47
C LEU A 60 -11.76 -0.39 9.68
N ALA A 61 -12.88 0.34 9.58
CA ALA A 61 -13.89 0.40 10.64
C ALA A 61 -14.43 -1.00 10.98
N THR A 62 -14.74 -1.80 9.95
CA THR A 62 -15.18 -3.19 10.10
C THR A 62 -14.09 -4.06 10.73
N ALA A 63 -12.84 -3.95 10.27
CA ALA A 63 -11.72 -4.71 10.79
C ALA A 63 -11.48 -4.41 12.28
N THR A 64 -11.51 -3.13 12.67
CA THR A 64 -11.41 -2.73 14.09
C THR A 64 -12.58 -3.29 14.90
N ALA A 65 -13.82 -3.17 14.43
CA ALA A 65 -15.00 -3.67 15.14
C ALA A 65 -15.00 -5.20 15.30
N LYS A 66 -14.41 -5.92 14.35
CA LYS A 66 -14.29 -7.38 14.36
C LYS A 66 -12.99 -7.87 15.04
N GLY A 67 -12.14 -6.97 15.51
CA GLY A 67 -10.92 -7.31 16.22
C GLY A 67 -9.83 -7.92 15.34
N LEU A 68 -9.81 -7.61 14.03
CA LEU A 68 -8.70 -8.02 13.16
C LEU A 68 -7.41 -7.36 13.64
N HIS A 69 -6.33 -8.14 13.68
CA HIS A 69 -5.06 -7.69 14.26
C HIS A 69 -4.03 -7.25 13.21
N ARG A 70 -4.20 -7.71 11.97
CA ARG A 70 -3.29 -7.46 10.87
C ARG A 70 -4.02 -6.88 9.67
N MET A 71 -3.38 -5.93 9.01
CA MET A 71 -3.80 -5.40 7.73
C MET A 71 -2.64 -5.42 6.74
N VAL A 72 -2.91 -5.92 5.55
CA VAL A 72 -2.03 -5.87 4.39
C VAL A 72 -2.68 -4.95 3.36
N VAL A 73 -1.95 -3.93 2.92
CA VAL A 73 -2.39 -3.02 1.86
C VAL A 73 -1.56 -3.31 0.63
N LEU A 74 -2.22 -3.69 -0.46
CA LEU A 74 -1.63 -3.84 -1.77
C LEU A 74 -1.89 -2.55 -2.56
N GLY A 75 -0.93 -1.63 -2.48
CA GLY A 75 -1.03 -0.29 -3.03
C GLY A 75 -0.49 -0.19 -4.45
N ASP A 76 -1.35 0.13 -5.42
CA ASP A 76 -0.92 0.47 -6.77
C ASP A 76 -0.35 1.89 -6.84
N THR A 77 0.96 1.97 -7.07
CA THR A 77 1.71 3.22 -7.16
C THR A 77 2.07 3.60 -8.60
N SER A 78 1.50 2.92 -9.60
CA SER A 78 1.81 3.14 -11.03
C SER A 78 1.47 4.53 -11.56
N SER A 79 0.68 5.32 -10.82
CA SER A 79 0.29 6.68 -11.18
C SER A 79 0.87 7.77 -10.26
N LEU A 80 1.72 7.39 -9.31
CA LEU A 80 2.48 8.35 -8.50
C LEU A 80 3.68 8.84 -9.30
N GLU A 81 4.06 10.10 -9.09
CA GLU A 81 5.13 10.74 -9.84
C GLU A 81 6.13 11.37 -8.87
N GLY A 82 7.43 11.18 -9.12
CA GLY A 82 8.48 11.74 -8.27
C GLY A 82 9.33 10.66 -7.62
N ARG A 83 10.20 11.10 -6.70
CA ARG A 83 11.23 10.25 -6.10
C ARG A 83 10.83 9.90 -4.67
N ARG A 84 11.12 8.69 -4.20
CA ARG A 84 11.01 8.39 -2.76
C ARG A 84 12.13 7.45 -2.36
N TRP A 85 12.99 7.92 -1.45
CA TRP A 85 14.10 7.19 -0.80
C TRP A 85 14.85 6.23 -1.74
N LYS A 86 15.82 6.79 -2.47
CA LYS A 86 16.63 6.05 -3.45
C LYS A 86 17.55 5.00 -2.79
N VAL A 87 17.90 5.19 -1.51
CA VAL A 87 18.80 4.30 -0.77
C VAL A 87 18.43 4.27 0.72
N HIS A 88 18.37 3.08 1.31
CA HIS A 88 18.05 2.82 2.73
C HIS A 88 19.00 3.53 3.75
N ALA A 89 20.09 4.14 3.26
CA ALA A 89 21.14 4.76 4.05
C ALA A 89 21.24 6.29 3.89
N GLU A 90 20.50 6.90 2.95
CA GLU A 90 20.48 8.36 2.77
C GLU A 90 19.33 8.97 3.55
N SER A 91 19.54 10.06 4.28
CA SER A 91 18.45 10.78 4.94
C SER A 91 17.50 11.41 3.91
N TRP A 92 16.20 11.33 4.14
CA TRP A 92 15.20 12.04 3.35
C TRP A 92 15.50 13.53 3.23
N ASP A 93 15.27 14.06 2.04
CA ASP A 93 15.20 15.49 1.79
C ASP A 93 13.86 15.83 1.11
N SER A 94 13.34 17.00 1.45
CA SER A 94 12.14 17.63 0.89
C SER A 94 12.12 17.73 -0.63
N THR A 95 13.29 17.79 -1.28
CA THR A 95 13.43 17.77 -2.74
C THR A 95 13.14 16.40 -3.35
N MET A 96 13.11 15.35 -2.54
CA MET A 96 12.67 14.00 -2.91
C MET A 96 11.16 13.82 -2.69
N GLY A 97 10.38 14.88 -2.90
CA GLY A 97 8.92 14.84 -2.81
C GLY A 97 8.29 14.06 -3.98
N VAL A 98 7.09 13.55 -3.73
CA VAL A 98 6.23 12.94 -4.75
C VAL A 98 5.22 14.01 -5.19
N SER A 99 5.14 14.31 -6.48
CA SER A 99 4.04 15.08 -7.06
C SER A 99 2.92 14.15 -7.49
N VAL A 100 1.72 14.69 -7.60
CA VAL A 100 0.57 13.90 -8.00
C VAL A 100 -0.17 14.60 -9.12
N ASN A 101 -0.01 14.12 -10.34
CA ASN A 101 -0.84 14.55 -11.46
C ASN A 101 -2.00 13.59 -11.75
N SER A 102 -2.28 12.64 -10.84
CA SER A 102 -3.35 11.66 -11.01
C SER A 102 -4.27 11.54 -9.79
N ILE A 103 -5.58 11.47 -10.03
CA ILE A 103 -6.59 11.27 -8.97
C ILE A 103 -6.38 9.90 -8.28
N HIS A 104 -5.98 8.88 -9.03
CA HIS A 104 -5.60 7.57 -8.48
C HIS A 104 -4.42 7.69 -7.50
N GLY A 105 -3.39 8.46 -7.87
CA GLY A 105 -2.23 8.70 -7.01
C GLY A 105 -2.60 9.39 -5.69
N MET A 106 -3.52 10.35 -5.73
CA MET A 106 -4.03 10.99 -4.52
C MET A 106 -4.76 9.99 -3.62
N GLY A 107 -5.59 9.12 -4.21
CA GLY A 107 -6.30 8.08 -3.46
C GLY A 107 -5.35 7.09 -2.81
N GLN A 108 -4.30 6.70 -3.53
CA GLN A 108 -3.26 5.84 -2.98
C GLN A 108 -2.57 6.48 -1.76
N LEU A 109 -2.19 7.76 -1.83
CA LEU A 109 -1.59 8.45 -0.68
C LEU A 109 -2.53 8.53 0.52
N ILE A 110 -3.81 8.79 0.30
CA ILE A 110 -4.81 8.81 1.39
C ILE A 110 -4.95 7.42 2.03
N VAL A 111 -4.97 6.36 1.22
CA VAL A 111 -4.97 4.97 1.72
C VAL A 111 -3.73 4.70 2.58
N GLU A 112 -2.54 5.17 2.17
CA GLU A 112 -1.33 5.04 2.98
C GLU A 112 -1.43 5.79 4.32
N VAL A 113 -2.02 6.99 4.34
CA VAL A 113 -2.25 7.74 5.58
C VAL A 113 -3.22 7.00 6.51
N LEU A 114 -4.31 6.45 5.97
CA LEU A 114 -5.26 5.65 6.74
C LEU A 114 -4.60 4.38 7.30
N ALA A 115 -3.77 3.72 6.50
CA ALA A 115 -3.00 2.55 6.91
C ALA A 115 -2.04 2.89 8.06
N ARG A 116 -1.29 4.00 7.95
CA ARG A 116 -0.43 4.49 9.03
C ARG A 116 -1.22 4.81 10.30
N SER A 117 -2.38 5.45 10.17
CA SER A 117 -3.25 5.75 11.32
C SER A 117 -3.70 4.48 12.05
N ALA A 118 -4.05 3.41 11.31
CA ALA A 118 -4.36 2.11 11.89
C ALA A 118 -3.16 1.51 12.64
N ALA A 119 -1.96 1.66 12.09
CA ALA A 119 -0.73 1.19 12.70
C ALA A 119 -0.42 1.89 14.03
N LEU A 120 -0.55 3.22 14.05
CA LEU A 120 -0.40 4.03 15.27
C LEU A 120 -1.42 3.67 16.37
N LYS A 121 -2.56 3.09 15.99
CA LYS A 121 -3.57 2.56 16.92
C LYS A 121 -3.30 1.11 17.34
N GLY A 122 -2.16 0.54 16.97
CA GLY A 122 -1.71 -0.79 17.40
C GLY A 122 -2.06 -1.93 16.45
N MET A 123 -2.66 -1.67 15.28
CA MET A 123 -2.85 -2.70 14.26
C MET A 123 -1.51 -3.02 13.59
N GLN A 124 -1.23 -4.29 13.32
CA GLN A 124 -0.04 -4.64 12.53
C GLN A 124 -0.31 -4.36 11.05
N VAL A 125 0.35 -3.34 10.51
CA VAL A 125 0.14 -2.90 9.12
C VAL A 125 1.35 -3.21 8.25
N ILE A 126 1.09 -3.83 7.10
CA ILE A 126 2.07 -4.09 6.04
C ILE A 126 1.56 -3.44 4.75
N LEU A 127 2.28 -2.45 4.23
CA LEU A 127 2.02 -1.88 2.91
C LEU A 127 2.96 -2.49 1.88
N ILE A 128 2.40 -2.97 0.77
CA ILE A 128 3.13 -3.47 -0.39
C ILE A 128 2.83 -2.53 -1.55
N ARG A 129 3.81 -1.76 -1.98
CA ARG A 129 3.72 -0.87 -3.13
C ARG A 129 4.13 -1.62 -4.38
N VAL A 130 3.21 -1.81 -5.32
CA VAL A 130 3.41 -2.72 -6.45
C VAL A 130 4.01 -2.07 -7.69
N GLY A 131 3.74 -0.79 -7.98
CA GLY A 131 4.26 -0.12 -9.18
C GLY A 131 4.14 -0.99 -10.45
N LEU A 132 5.28 -1.25 -11.10
CA LEU A 132 5.38 -2.12 -12.29
C LEU A 132 5.79 -3.58 -11.97
N ALA A 133 5.69 -4.00 -10.71
CA ALA A 133 6.10 -5.34 -10.29
C ALA A 133 5.25 -6.45 -10.93
N THR A 134 5.90 -7.55 -11.26
CA THR A 134 5.22 -8.75 -11.82
C THR A 134 4.33 -9.43 -10.78
N GLU A 135 3.29 -10.13 -11.23
CA GLU A 135 2.41 -10.93 -10.36
C GLU A 135 3.19 -11.90 -9.47
N ARG A 136 4.23 -12.53 -10.01
CA ARG A 136 5.11 -13.44 -9.27
C ARG A 136 5.83 -12.73 -8.12
N ASN A 137 6.33 -11.52 -8.36
CA ASN A 137 6.95 -10.72 -7.30
C ASN A 137 5.92 -10.32 -6.25
N ILE A 138 4.74 -9.86 -6.67
CA ILE A 138 3.65 -9.49 -5.75
C ILE A 138 3.27 -10.68 -4.87
N ASN A 139 3.02 -11.86 -5.46
CA ASN A 139 2.67 -13.09 -4.76
C ASN A 139 3.70 -13.47 -3.71
N ARG A 140 4.99 -13.44 -4.06
CA ARG A 140 6.09 -13.75 -3.12
C ARG A 140 6.08 -12.85 -1.90
N HIS A 141 5.76 -11.57 -2.06
CA HIS A 141 5.71 -10.62 -0.95
C HIS A 141 4.43 -10.74 -0.13
N LEU A 142 3.29 -10.99 -0.77
CA LEU A 142 2.04 -11.33 -0.08
C LEU A 142 2.21 -12.60 0.76
N ALA A 143 2.84 -13.65 0.22
CA ALA A 143 3.13 -14.86 0.96
C ALA A 143 3.92 -14.56 2.25
N ARG A 144 4.95 -13.72 2.16
CA ARG A 144 5.72 -13.28 3.35
C ARG A 144 4.86 -12.47 4.33
N ALA A 145 4.04 -11.54 3.84
CA ALA A 145 3.18 -10.71 4.69
C ALA A 145 2.17 -11.55 5.49
N PHE A 146 1.64 -12.62 4.91
CA PHE A 146 0.66 -13.49 5.58
C PHE A 146 1.30 -14.58 6.44
N THR A 147 2.43 -15.15 6.01
CA THR A 147 3.02 -16.33 6.68
C THR A 147 4.04 -15.98 7.75
N HIS A 148 4.67 -14.80 7.69
CA HIS A 148 5.62 -14.39 8.71
C HIS A 148 4.94 -14.07 10.05
N SER A 149 5.64 -14.42 11.13
CA SER A 149 5.25 -14.03 12.49
C SER A 149 5.34 -12.51 12.66
N SER A 150 4.60 -11.97 13.63
CA SER A 150 4.64 -10.54 13.91
C SER A 150 6.06 -10.07 14.21
N VAL A 151 6.84 -10.82 15.00
CA VAL A 151 8.24 -10.51 15.32
C VAL A 151 9.10 -10.38 14.05
N ARG A 152 8.92 -11.28 13.08
CA ARG A 152 9.68 -11.22 11.82
C ARG A 152 9.27 -10.01 11.00
N LEU A 153 7.99 -9.65 10.98
CA LEU A 153 7.51 -8.46 10.26
C LEU A 153 7.99 -7.15 10.90
N GLU A 154 7.99 -7.08 12.23
CA GLU A 154 8.55 -5.94 12.98
C GLU A 154 10.04 -5.72 12.68
N SER A 155 10.80 -6.80 12.42
CA SER A 155 12.21 -6.67 12.02
C SER A 155 12.44 -6.00 10.67
N PHE A 156 11.40 -5.83 9.86
CA PHE A 156 11.46 -5.06 8.61
C PHE A 156 11.12 -3.58 8.81
N LYS A 157 10.68 -3.16 10.00
CA LYS A 157 10.50 -1.74 10.30
C LYS A 157 11.87 -1.10 10.49
N ASP A 158 12.05 0.09 9.94
CA ASP A 158 13.22 0.92 10.19
C ASP A 158 12.77 2.20 10.90
N SER A 159 13.07 2.27 12.20
CA SER A 159 12.75 3.44 13.03
C SER A 159 13.59 4.67 12.68
N LYS A 160 14.63 4.53 11.84
CA LYS A 160 15.39 5.67 11.30
C LYS A 160 14.66 6.37 10.16
N ILE A 161 13.61 5.76 9.61
CA ILE A 161 12.75 6.35 8.57
C ILE A 161 11.46 6.82 9.26
N PRO A 162 11.27 8.15 9.49
CA PRO A 162 10.12 8.67 10.24
C PRO A 162 8.77 8.26 9.63
N ASP A 163 8.75 8.05 8.32
CA ASP A 163 7.58 7.62 7.57
C ASP A 163 7.21 6.17 7.80
N LEU A 164 8.09 5.32 8.35
CA LEU A 164 7.86 3.90 8.64
C LEU A 164 7.67 3.62 10.13
N ASP A 165 7.64 4.66 10.97
CA ASP A 165 7.35 4.48 12.38
C ASP A 165 5.95 3.85 12.55
N ALA A 166 5.87 2.81 13.37
CA ALA A 166 4.70 1.96 13.62
C ALA A 166 4.22 0.97 12.52
N TRP A 167 4.69 0.99 11.27
CA TRP A 167 4.23 0.08 10.19
C TRP A 167 5.36 -0.40 9.28
N THR A 168 5.12 -1.46 8.50
CA THR A 168 6.10 -1.98 7.54
C THR A 168 5.68 -1.58 6.13
N ALA A 169 6.55 -0.92 5.36
CA ALA A 169 6.34 -0.70 3.93
C ALA A 169 7.37 -1.47 3.09
N MET A 170 6.90 -2.12 2.04
CA MET A 170 7.69 -2.86 1.07
C MET A 170 7.48 -2.26 -0.31
N CYS A 171 8.52 -1.66 -0.89
CA CYS A 171 8.52 -1.26 -2.30
C CYS A 171 9.01 -2.42 -3.14
N LEU A 172 8.18 -2.89 -4.09
CA LEU A 172 8.55 -4.00 -4.98
C LEU A 172 9.19 -3.53 -6.29
N ASP A 173 9.01 -2.26 -6.61
CA ASP A 173 9.78 -1.59 -7.64
C ASP A 173 11.14 -1.21 -7.05
N GLU A 174 12.19 -1.89 -7.51
CA GLU A 174 13.56 -1.77 -7.00
C GLU A 174 14.23 -0.43 -7.39
N SER A 175 13.62 0.33 -8.30
CA SER A 175 14.16 1.62 -8.72
C SER A 175 14.05 2.69 -7.63
N GLY A 176 13.08 2.58 -6.71
CA GLY A 176 12.72 3.67 -5.79
C GLY A 176 12.30 4.97 -6.52
N GLU A 177 12.18 4.91 -7.85
CA GLU A 177 11.90 6.02 -8.75
C GLU A 177 10.58 5.72 -9.44
N PHE A 178 9.55 6.52 -9.14
CA PHE A 178 8.31 6.46 -9.89
C PHE A 178 8.52 7.27 -11.16
N ASN A 179 8.78 6.57 -12.27
CA ASN A 179 8.96 7.21 -13.57
C ASN A 179 7.60 7.39 -14.27
N SER A 180 7.21 8.65 -14.46
CA SER A 180 6.24 9.08 -15.48
C SER A 180 6.78 10.34 -16.18
N GLU A 181 6.38 10.51 -17.45
CA GLU A 181 6.88 11.44 -18.47
C GLU A 181 6.58 12.94 -18.20
N ILE A 182 6.88 13.45 -17.02
CA ILE A 182 6.84 14.89 -16.79
C ILE A 182 8.21 15.46 -17.13
N SER A 183 8.29 16.13 -18.27
CA SER A 183 9.40 17.02 -18.60
C SER A 183 9.71 17.89 -17.38
N SER A 184 10.98 17.95 -16.99
CA SER A 184 11.51 18.83 -15.94
C SER A 184 11.10 20.31 -16.11
N GLU A 185 10.62 20.69 -17.30
CA GLU A 185 10.12 22.03 -17.63
C GLU A 185 8.77 22.35 -16.95
N GLN A 186 7.97 21.36 -16.55
CA GLN A 186 6.69 21.59 -15.84
C GLN A 186 6.85 21.93 -14.36
N TRP A 187 8.08 21.84 -13.82
CA TRP A 187 8.44 22.26 -12.47
C TRP A 187 9.00 23.69 -12.41
N ALA A 188 9.02 24.42 -13.52
CA ALA A 188 9.35 25.84 -13.48
C ALA A 188 8.33 26.56 -12.58
N PRO A 189 8.77 27.27 -11.53
CA PRO A 189 7.87 28.07 -10.72
C PRO A 189 7.16 29.05 -11.65
N SER A 190 5.83 29.04 -11.64
CA SER A 190 4.99 29.98 -12.40
C SER A 190 5.02 31.40 -11.82
N ARG A 191 6.19 31.85 -11.35
CA ARG A 191 6.43 33.16 -10.77
C ARG A 191 7.79 33.69 -11.19
N GLU A 192 7.89 34.04 -12.46
CA GLU A 192 8.64 35.23 -12.88
C GLU A 192 7.78 35.96 -13.92
N ASP A 193 6.94 36.87 -13.41
CA ASP A 193 6.54 38.13 -14.06
C ASP A 193 6.54 39.20 -12.96
#